data_AF-A0A432SI72-F1
#
_entry.id   AF-A0A432SI72-F1
#
_cell.length_a   1.000
_cell.length_b   1.000
_cell.length_c   1.000
_cell.angle_alpha   90.00
_cell.angle_beta   90.00
_cell.angle_gamma   90.00
#
_symmetry.space_group_name_H-M   'P 1'
#
loop_
_entity.id
_entity.type
_entity.pdbx_description
1 polymer ?
#
loop_
_entity_poly.entity_id
_entity_poly.type
_entity_poly.pdbx_seq_one_letter_code
_entity_poly.pdbx_strand_id
1 'polypeptide(L)'
;MSIIYPDNFNELKAEVRASGLLERVPVRGTIEMVAIFMSLAVVFSIVFNWTDIVSSPHLTAFGLGLFMVVIFTRAVFVSHDILHLQYFKSKSLSFKLSYPFSALILSTSSSWWDFKHNVNHHTWCNVLEKDEDIWALDGAFTPNNKGNSPFIKKYKHIIFWGAMFFMYSAFIIQSYNFVIKRKLWGEFALMLMHIPLIWGSIFYSLPLSDALILLVTLNFILSPWLAFGFITNHLGCEVFDYEEGKKFSWMELQMRTSRSLKGGFLVHWLYGGLNTQIEHHLFPRAPRFNLLKVQDMTREFAKKHNLTYFETTPIDAYIQINEALKEY
;
A
#
# COMPACT_ATOMS: atom_id res chain seq x y z
N MET A 1 -9.84 -9.56 31.13
CA MET A 1 -10.94 -9.34 30.16
C MET A 1 -10.55 -8.15 29.31
N SER A 2 -10.54 -8.29 27.98
CA SER A 2 -10.46 -7.13 27.09
C SER A 2 -11.65 -6.22 27.37
N ILE A 3 -11.40 -4.92 27.45
CA ILE A 3 -12.46 -3.91 27.50
C ILE A 3 -13.19 -3.98 26.16
N ILE A 4 -14.52 -4.12 26.17
CA ILE A 4 -15.36 -4.10 24.97
C ILE A 4 -15.95 -2.70 24.84
N TYR A 5 -15.84 -2.10 23.66
CA TYR A 5 -16.35 -0.76 23.38
C TYR A 5 -17.76 -0.79 22.80
N PRO A 6 -18.56 0.28 23.02
CA PRO A 6 -19.87 0.42 22.39
C PRO A 6 -19.75 0.59 20.86
N ASP A 7 -20.68 -0.01 20.10
CA ASP A 7 -20.74 0.13 18.64
C ASP A 7 -21.38 1.47 18.24
N ASN A 8 -20.57 2.53 18.24
CA ASN A 8 -21.00 3.89 17.89
C ASN A 8 -20.52 4.32 16.50
N PHE A 9 -20.10 3.39 15.63
CA PHE A 9 -19.53 3.73 14.33
C PHE A 9 -20.48 4.54 13.43
N ASN A 10 -21.79 4.27 13.53
CA ASN A 10 -22.80 4.98 12.74
C ASN A 10 -22.85 6.49 13.06
N GLU A 11 -22.54 6.89 14.30
CA GLU A 11 -22.46 8.29 14.71
C GLU A 11 -21.28 8.98 14.02
N LEU A 12 -20.05 8.46 14.21
CA LEU A 12 -18.85 9.00 13.56
C LEU A 12 -19.01 9.04 12.03
N LYS A 13 -19.58 7.99 11.43
CA LYS A 13 -19.83 7.92 10.00
C LYS A 13 -20.81 8.99 9.53
N ALA A 14 -21.82 9.33 10.33
CA ALA A 14 -22.75 10.41 10.01
C ALA A 14 -22.03 11.77 10.06
N GLU A 15 -21.20 12.03 11.08
CA GLU A 15 -20.42 13.26 11.21
C GLU A 15 -19.45 13.46 10.03
N VAL A 16 -18.67 12.43 9.69
CA VAL A 16 -17.71 12.47 8.57
C VAL A 16 -18.42 12.67 7.24
N ARG A 17 -19.59 12.04 7.04
CA ARG A 17 -20.41 12.22 5.84
C ARG A 17 -20.99 13.64 5.76
N ALA A 18 -21.51 14.18 6.86
CA ALA A 18 -22.07 15.53 6.92
C ALA A 18 -21.02 16.60 6.59
N SER A 19 -19.75 16.33 6.89
CA SER A 19 -18.61 17.20 6.57
C SER A 19 -18.16 17.13 5.09
N GLY A 20 -18.84 16.35 4.24
CA GLY A 20 -18.50 16.19 2.82
C GLY A 20 -17.21 15.40 2.55
N LEU A 21 -16.58 14.82 3.58
CA LEU A 21 -15.26 14.19 3.45
C LEU A 21 -15.28 12.85 2.69
N LEU A 22 -16.47 12.28 2.46
CA LEU A 22 -16.67 11.03 1.71
C LEU A 22 -17.07 11.25 0.24
N GLU A 23 -17.11 12.50 -0.22
CA GLU A 23 -17.48 12.83 -1.59
C GLU A 23 -16.48 12.27 -2.60
N ARG A 24 -17.00 11.88 -3.78
CA ARG A 24 -16.18 11.39 -4.89
C ARG A 24 -15.50 12.55 -5.58
N VAL A 25 -14.25 12.35 -5.98
CA VAL A 25 -13.39 13.41 -6.52
C VAL A 25 -12.86 13.05 -7.91
N PRO A 26 -13.75 12.88 -8.90
CA PRO A 26 -13.37 12.32 -10.21
C PRO A 26 -12.40 13.22 -10.96
N VAL A 27 -12.55 14.55 -10.87
CA VAL A 27 -11.65 15.52 -11.52
C VAL A 27 -10.23 15.34 -11.01
N ARG A 28 -10.05 15.26 -9.69
CA ARG A 28 -8.73 15.05 -9.10
C ARG A 28 -8.15 13.69 -9.46
N GLY A 29 -8.96 12.63 -9.42
CA GLY A 29 -8.53 11.31 -9.86
C GLY A 29 -8.02 11.31 -11.31
N THR A 30 -8.75 11.96 -12.21
CA THR A 30 -8.32 12.15 -13.61
C THR A 30 -7.03 12.94 -13.72
N ILE A 31 -6.87 14.04 -12.97
CA ILE A 31 -5.63 14.83 -12.95
C ILE A 31 -4.44 13.98 -12.49
N GLU A 32 -4.59 13.21 -11.40
CA GLU A 32 -3.50 12.37 -10.87
C GLU A 32 -3.12 11.25 -11.86
N MET A 33 -4.09 10.63 -12.52
CA MET A 33 -3.83 9.63 -13.58
C MET A 33 -3.11 10.25 -14.78
N VAL A 34 -3.58 11.41 -15.28
CA VAL A 34 -2.95 12.11 -16.42
C VAL A 34 -1.54 12.56 -16.06
N ALA A 35 -1.31 13.08 -14.86
CA ALA A 35 0.02 13.48 -14.40
C ALA A 35 1.03 12.33 -14.42
N ILE A 36 0.59 11.11 -14.07
CA ILE A 36 1.43 9.90 -14.15
C ILE A 36 1.78 9.58 -15.60
N PHE A 37 0.80 9.57 -16.52
CA PHE A 37 1.07 9.32 -17.93
C PHE A 37 1.97 10.39 -18.55
N MET A 38 1.76 11.66 -18.24
CA MET A 38 2.62 12.75 -18.69
C MET A 38 4.05 12.62 -18.15
N SER A 39 4.21 12.21 -16.88
CA SER A 39 5.53 11.99 -16.28
C SER A 39 6.25 10.82 -16.94
N LEU A 40 5.54 9.73 -17.25
CA LEU A 40 6.09 8.62 -18.04
C LEU A 40 6.47 9.06 -19.44
N ALA A 41 5.65 9.89 -20.10
CA ALA A 41 5.97 10.43 -21.42
C ALA A 41 7.27 11.25 -21.40
N VAL A 42 7.52 12.02 -20.33
CA VAL A 42 8.80 12.73 -20.12
C VAL A 42 9.96 11.75 -19.99
N VAL A 43 9.82 10.70 -19.16
CA VAL A 43 10.86 9.64 -19.03
C VAL A 43 11.16 9.01 -20.39
N PHE A 44 10.14 8.58 -21.12
CA PHE A 44 10.32 7.92 -22.41
C PHE A 44 10.84 8.86 -23.50
N SER A 45 10.50 10.14 -23.45
CA SER A 45 11.09 11.14 -24.36
C SER A 45 12.60 11.25 -24.14
N ILE A 46 13.07 11.19 -22.89
CA ILE A 46 14.51 11.19 -22.58
C ILE A 46 15.16 9.88 -23.01
N VAL A 47 14.52 8.74 -22.70
CA VAL A 47 14.98 7.40 -23.08
C VAL A 47 15.14 7.25 -24.60
N PHE A 48 14.19 7.73 -25.39
CA PHE A 48 14.23 7.59 -26.86
C PHE A 48 15.18 8.56 -27.55
N ASN A 49 15.55 9.66 -26.90
CA ASN A 49 16.53 10.63 -27.41
C ASN A 49 17.86 10.55 -26.64
N TRP A 50 18.16 9.38 -26.03
CA TRP A 50 19.27 9.21 -25.08
C TRP A 50 20.61 9.70 -25.62
N THR A 51 20.96 9.33 -26.85
CA THR A 51 22.23 9.70 -27.49
C THR A 51 22.36 11.19 -27.77
N ASP A 52 21.24 11.88 -27.96
CA ASP A 52 21.22 13.25 -28.47
C ASP A 52 21.21 14.28 -27.33
N ILE A 53 20.59 13.94 -26.20
CA ILE A 53 20.35 14.90 -25.11
C ILE A 53 21.10 14.59 -23.81
N VAL A 54 21.62 13.37 -23.63
CA VAL A 54 22.24 12.94 -22.37
C VAL A 54 23.75 13.05 -22.42
N SER A 55 24.31 14.01 -21.68
CA SER A 55 25.76 14.21 -21.54
C SER A 55 26.40 13.37 -20.42
N SER A 56 25.61 12.83 -19.49
CA SER A 56 26.10 12.05 -18.35
C SER A 56 25.21 10.81 -18.15
N PRO A 57 25.44 9.73 -18.91
CA PRO A 57 24.52 8.59 -19.00
C PRO A 57 24.19 7.95 -17.66
N HIS A 58 25.20 7.52 -16.89
CA HIS A 58 24.99 6.85 -15.61
C HIS A 58 24.25 7.72 -14.58
N LEU A 59 24.63 9.00 -14.48
CA LEU A 59 23.97 9.94 -13.57
C LEU A 59 22.52 10.20 -13.99
N THR A 60 22.27 10.31 -15.28
CA THR A 60 20.92 10.50 -15.83
C THR A 60 20.07 9.25 -15.63
N ALA A 61 20.64 8.05 -15.79
CA ALA A 61 19.95 6.79 -15.57
C ALA A 61 19.54 6.63 -14.09
N PHE A 62 20.45 6.99 -13.17
CA PHE A 62 20.15 7.05 -11.74
C PHE A 62 19.04 8.07 -11.43
N GLY A 63 19.13 9.27 -12.01
CA GLY A 63 18.11 10.32 -11.86
C GLY A 63 16.73 9.91 -12.41
N LEU A 64 16.68 9.27 -13.58
CA LEU A 64 15.44 8.70 -14.13
C LEU A 64 14.90 7.58 -13.24
N GLY A 65 15.77 6.73 -12.69
CA GLY A 65 15.39 5.72 -11.71
C GLY A 65 14.68 6.34 -10.51
N LEU A 66 15.27 7.37 -9.89
CA LEU A 66 14.65 8.12 -8.79
C LEU A 66 13.32 8.77 -9.17
N PHE A 67 13.23 9.36 -10.36
CA PHE A 67 11.98 9.97 -10.82
C PHE A 67 10.90 8.91 -11.05
N MET A 68 11.26 7.77 -11.64
CA MET A 68 10.35 6.62 -11.79
C MET A 68 9.89 6.05 -10.46
N VAL A 69 10.71 6.09 -9.40
CA VAL A 69 10.26 5.70 -8.04
C VAL A 69 9.07 6.55 -7.61
N VAL A 70 9.14 7.87 -7.82
CA VAL A 70 8.04 8.78 -7.50
C VAL A 70 6.82 8.45 -8.34
N ILE A 71 6.99 8.28 -9.66
CA ILE A 71 5.89 7.96 -10.59
C ILE A 71 5.20 6.64 -10.17
N PHE A 72 5.97 5.59 -9.92
CA PHE A 72 5.45 4.26 -9.59
C PHE A 72 4.78 4.25 -8.22
N THR A 73 5.36 4.94 -7.22
CA THR A 73 4.72 5.09 -5.91
C THR A 73 3.39 5.83 -6.02
N ARG A 74 3.34 6.91 -6.82
CA ARG A 74 2.08 7.62 -7.09
C ARG A 74 1.07 6.75 -7.84
N ALA A 75 1.53 5.93 -8.79
CA ALA A 75 0.67 4.99 -9.50
C ALA A 75 0.08 3.92 -8.58
N VAL A 76 0.85 3.40 -7.60
CA VAL A 76 0.33 2.49 -6.57
C VAL A 76 -0.82 3.15 -5.81
N PHE A 77 -0.62 4.38 -5.33
CA PHE A 77 -1.64 5.09 -4.59
C PHE A 77 -2.89 5.43 -5.43
N VAL A 78 -2.71 5.85 -6.69
CA VAL A 78 -3.84 6.11 -7.60
C VAL A 78 -4.60 4.82 -7.89
N SER A 79 -3.91 3.71 -8.15
CA SER A 79 -4.54 2.40 -8.35
C SER A 79 -5.34 1.96 -7.11
N HIS A 80 -4.75 2.14 -5.93
CA HIS A 80 -5.39 1.85 -4.65
C HIS A 80 -6.70 2.66 -4.46
N ASP A 81 -6.68 3.97 -4.75
CA ASP A 81 -7.84 4.84 -4.57
C ASP A 81 -8.98 4.56 -5.54
N ILE A 82 -8.64 4.14 -6.75
CA ILE A 82 -9.62 3.70 -7.74
C ILE A 82 -10.36 2.47 -7.21
N LEU A 83 -9.63 1.47 -6.66
CA LEU A 83 -10.21 0.25 -6.09
C LEU A 83 -11.06 0.53 -4.85
N HIS A 84 -10.67 1.52 -4.05
CA HIS A 84 -11.46 2.02 -2.93
C HIS A 84 -12.65 2.90 -3.32
N LEU A 85 -12.86 3.11 -4.62
CA LEU A 85 -13.95 3.91 -5.17
C LEU A 85 -13.90 5.35 -4.65
N GLN A 86 -12.72 5.91 -4.43
CA GLN A 86 -12.55 7.27 -3.90
C GLN A 86 -12.78 8.32 -5.01
N TYR A 87 -12.38 8.03 -6.24
CA TYR A 87 -12.46 8.97 -7.36
C TYR A 87 -13.81 8.97 -8.07
N PHE A 88 -14.33 7.81 -8.46
CA PHE A 88 -15.49 7.74 -9.36
C PHE A 88 -16.74 7.24 -8.65
N LYS A 89 -17.90 7.79 -9.04
CA LYS A 89 -19.22 7.32 -8.54
C LYS A 89 -19.55 5.91 -9.05
N SER A 90 -19.18 5.60 -10.29
CA SER A 90 -19.46 4.32 -10.93
C SER A 90 -18.44 3.26 -10.53
N LYS A 91 -18.90 2.22 -9.82
CA LYS A 91 -18.08 1.05 -9.47
C LYS A 91 -17.52 0.39 -10.74
N SER A 92 -18.35 0.17 -11.76
CA SER A 92 -17.92 -0.45 -13.02
C SER A 92 -16.81 0.35 -13.71
N LEU A 93 -16.92 1.68 -13.72
CA LEU A 93 -15.88 2.54 -14.29
C LEU A 93 -14.57 2.41 -13.52
N SER A 94 -14.60 2.44 -12.18
CA SER A 94 -13.40 2.26 -11.36
C SER A 94 -12.67 0.96 -11.69
N PHE A 95 -13.37 -0.18 -11.73
CA PHE A 95 -12.72 -1.46 -12.05
C PHE A 95 -12.17 -1.48 -13.48
N LYS A 96 -12.91 -0.96 -14.46
CA LYS A 96 -12.46 -0.87 -15.86
C LYS A 96 -11.21 0.01 -16.04
N LEU A 97 -11.05 1.05 -15.21
CA LEU A 97 -9.86 1.91 -15.23
C LEU A 97 -8.71 1.30 -14.43
N SER A 98 -8.99 0.70 -13.27
CA SER A 98 -7.96 0.14 -12.39
C SER A 98 -7.14 -0.94 -13.08
N TYR A 99 -7.81 -1.85 -13.79
CA TYR A 99 -7.17 -3.04 -14.38
C TYR A 99 -6.04 -2.67 -15.34
N PRO A 100 -6.28 -1.93 -16.45
CA PRO A 100 -5.21 -1.54 -17.35
C PRO A 100 -4.22 -0.57 -16.70
N PHE A 101 -4.67 0.33 -15.82
CA PHE A 101 -3.78 1.30 -15.18
C PHE A 101 -2.72 0.61 -14.31
N SER A 102 -3.15 -0.28 -13.42
CA SER A 102 -2.26 -1.05 -12.54
C SER A 102 -1.39 -2.02 -13.35
N ALA A 103 -1.98 -2.77 -14.27
CA ALA A 103 -1.28 -3.80 -15.02
C ALA A 103 -0.20 -3.23 -15.94
N LEU A 104 -0.49 -2.16 -16.70
CA LEU A 104 0.46 -1.61 -17.67
C LEU A 104 1.61 -0.84 -17.00
N ILE A 105 1.33 -0.11 -15.91
CA ILE A 105 2.33 0.73 -15.24
C ILE A 105 3.14 -0.07 -14.22
N LEU A 106 2.48 -0.93 -13.44
CA LEU A 106 3.07 -1.59 -12.26
C LEU A 106 3.25 -3.10 -12.43
N SER A 107 2.76 -3.70 -13.53
CA SER A 107 2.71 -5.16 -13.69
C SER A 107 1.99 -5.88 -12.53
N THR A 108 1.04 -5.21 -11.87
CA THR A 108 0.27 -5.77 -10.76
C THR A 108 -1.18 -6.02 -11.14
N SER A 109 -1.80 -7.00 -10.49
CA SER A 109 -3.21 -7.32 -10.66
C SER A 109 -4.06 -6.52 -9.69
N SER A 110 -4.99 -5.75 -10.24
CA SER A 110 -6.05 -5.09 -9.47
C SER A 110 -7.00 -6.10 -8.84
N SER A 111 -7.29 -7.23 -9.50
CA SER A 111 -8.12 -8.29 -8.93
C SER A 111 -7.46 -8.98 -7.73
N TRP A 112 -6.15 -9.23 -7.80
CA TRP A 112 -5.39 -9.75 -6.66
C TRP A 112 -5.39 -8.76 -5.50
N TRP A 113 -5.12 -7.47 -5.79
CA TRP A 113 -5.09 -6.46 -4.75
C TRP A 113 -6.46 -6.23 -4.11
N ASP A 114 -7.55 -6.19 -4.88
CA ASP A 114 -8.92 -6.08 -4.34
C ASP A 114 -9.26 -7.27 -3.41
N PHE A 115 -8.86 -8.49 -3.80
CA PHE A 115 -9.06 -9.67 -2.96
C PHE A 115 -8.20 -9.64 -1.68
N LYS A 116 -6.90 -9.40 -1.80
CA LYS A 116 -5.97 -9.34 -0.65
C LYS A 116 -6.33 -8.18 0.29
N HIS A 117 -6.45 -6.98 -0.26
CA HIS A 117 -6.57 -5.75 0.51
C HIS A 117 -8.00 -5.49 0.97
N ASN A 118 -8.99 -5.51 0.07
CA ASN A 118 -10.35 -5.09 0.42
C ASN A 118 -11.16 -6.22 1.07
N VAL A 119 -11.09 -7.43 0.52
CA VAL A 119 -11.89 -8.57 1.00
C VAL A 119 -11.29 -9.17 2.27
N ASN A 120 -9.96 -9.30 2.35
CA ASN A 120 -9.30 -9.87 3.52
C ASN A 120 -8.87 -8.77 4.49
N HIS A 121 -7.80 -8.03 4.20
CA HIS A 121 -7.16 -7.12 5.14
C HIS A 121 -8.09 -6.02 5.70
N HIS A 122 -8.85 -5.33 4.86
CA HIS A 122 -9.77 -4.28 5.33
C HIS A 122 -10.96 -4.81 6.14
N THR A 123 -11.39 -6.04 5.86
CA THR A 123 -12.53 -6.63 6.58
C THR A 123 -12.06 -7.25 7.89
N TRP A 124 -10.86 -7.83 7.89
CA TRP A 124 -10.35 -8.72 8.94
C TRP A 124 -8.90 -8.41 9.33
N CYS A 125 -8.52 -7.13 9.39
CA CYS A 125 -7.16 -6.69 9.70
C CYS A 125 -6.62 -7.37 10.97
N ASN A 126 -5.44 -7.97 10.88
CA ASN A 126 -4.80 -8.81 11.91
C ASN A 126 -5.72 -9.88 12.54
N VAL A 127 -6.61 -10.49 11.76
CA VAL A 127 -7.32 -11.72 12.17
C VAL A 127 -6.59 -12.92 11.57
N LEU A 128 -6.13 -13.83 12.43
CA LEU A 128 -5.18 -14.91 12.09
C LEU A 128 -5.55 -15.73 10.87
N GLU A 129 -6.81 -16.12 10.75
CA GLU A 129 -7.31 -17.02 9.71
C GLU A 129 -7.69 -16.29 8.41
N LYS A 130 -7.60 -14.96 8.40
CA LYS A 130 -8.14 -14.12 7.32
C LYS A 130 -7.11 -13.18 6.71
N ASP A 131 -6.28 -12.54 7.53
CA ASP A 131 -5.28 -11.57 7.09
C ASP A 131 -3.93 -12.26 6.90
N GLU A 132 -3.48 -12.33 5.65
CA GLU A 132 -2.20 -12.93 5.29
C GLU A 132 -0.99 -12.04 5.62
N ASP A 133 -1.19 -10.74 5.91
CA ASP A 133 -0.07 -9.82 6.09
C ASP A 133 0.70 -10.09 7.40
N ILE A 134 0.01 -10.51 8.46
CA ILE A 134 0.62 -10.92 9.74
C ILE A 134 1.39 -12.25 9.65
N TRP A 135 1.22 -13.00 8.55
CA TRP A 135 1.98 -14.22 8.28
C TRP A 135 3.37 -13.96 7.69
N ALA A 136 3.78 -12.69 7.55
CA ALA A 136 5.12 -12.33 7.10
C ALA A 136 6.24 -13.10 7.85
N LEU A 137 7.32 -13.37 7.12
CA LEU A 137 8.47 -14.20 7.50
C LEU A 137 8.12 -15.70 7.66
N ASP A 138 7.41 -16.05 8.73
CA ASP A 138 6.87 -17.39 9.06
C ASP A 138 5.85 -17.20 10.20
N GLY A 139 4.98 -16.19 10.05
CA GLY A 139 4.08 -15.71 11.10
C GLY A 139 4.78 -15.08 12.30
N ALA A 140 5.77 -14.23 12.05
CA ALA A 140 6.47 -13.52 13.13
C ALA A 140 5.60 -12.48 13.87
N PHE A 141 4.43 -12.16 13.31
CA PHE A 141 3.46 -11.25 13.89
C PHE A 141 2.18 -11.97 14.31
N THR A 142 2.21 -13.30 14.48
CA THR A 142 1.06 -14.05 14.97
C THR A 142 1.26 -14.47 16.44
N PRO A 143 0.23 -14.38 17.31
CA PRO A 143 0.33 -14.81 18.70
C PRO A 143 0.73 -16.27 18.80
N ASN A 144 1.60 -16.58 19.76
CA ASN A 144 2.06 -17.94 20.07
C ASN A 144 2.80 -18.66 18.94
N ASN A 145 3.08 -18.01 17.81
CA ASN A 145 3.90 -18.58 16.76
C ASN A 145 5.36 -18.18 16.97
N LYS A 146 6.15 -19.15 17.39
CA LYS A 146 7.60 -18.97 17.53
C LYS A 146 8.34 -19.31 16.23
N GLY A 147 7.65 -19.73 15.16
CA GLY A 147 8.28 -20.23 13.95
C GLY A 147 9.06 -21.54 14.15
N ASN A 148 9.24 -22.30 13.07
CA ASN A 148 9.85 -23.64 13.16
C ASN A 148 11.29 -23.70 12.64
N SER A 149 11.74 -22.69 11.90
CA SER A 149 13.08 -22.67 11.30
C SER A 149 14.14 -22.02 12.22
N PRO A 150 15.17 -22.77 12.69
CA PRO A 150 16.26 -22.20 13.48
C PRO A 150 17.05 -21.12 12.73
N PHE A 151 17.18 -21.26 11.40
CA PHE A 151 17.85 -20.28 10.55
C PHE A 151 17.09 -18.95 10.53
N ILE A 152 15.77 -19.02 10.32
CA ILE A 152 14.92 -17.82 10.29
C ILE A 152 14.94 -17.14 11.66
N LYS A 153 14.83 -17.88 12.76
CA LYS A 153 14.96 -17.32 14.12
C LYS A 153 16.26 -16.58 14.34
N LYS A 154 17.38 -17.19 13.95
CA LYS A 154 18.73 -16.60 14.13
C LYS A 154 18.92 -15.31 13.33
N TYR A 155 18.36 -15.23 12.13
CA TYR A 155 18.56 -14.10 11.22
C TYR A 155 17.30 -13.26 10.95
N LYS A 156 16.28 -13.37 11.81
CA LYS A 156 14.94 -12.80 11.61
C LYS A 156 14.93 -11.32 11.22
N HIS A 157 15.72 -10.48 11.89
CA HIS A 157 15.80 -9.05 11.57
C HIS A 157 16.39 -8.79 10.19
N ILE A 158 17.47 -9.50 9.83
CA ILE A 158 18.12 -9.34 8.53
C ILE A 158 17.20 -9.84 7.41
N ILE A 159 16.53 -10.98 7.61
CA ILE A 159 15.62 -11.54 6.61
C ILE A 159 14.39 -10.65 6.45
N PHE A 160 13.75 -10.23 7.55
CA PHE A 160 12.56 -9.39 7.49
C PHE A 160 12.85 -8.03 6.85
N TRP A 161 13.85 -7.28 7.35
CA TRP A 161 14.19 -5.97 6.80
C TRP A 161 14.81 -6.07 5.40
N GLY A 162 15.59 -7.12 5.12
CA GLY A 162 16.11 -7.40 3.79
C GLY A 162 15.00 -7.70 2.77
N ALA A 163 13.95 -8.42 3.17
CA ALA A 163 12.81 -8.72 2.31
C ALA A 163 12.04 -7.46 1.88
N MET A 164 12.09 -6.37 2.65
CA MET A 164 11.44 -5.10 2.30
C MET A 164 12.00 -4.49 1.02
N PHE A 165 13.23 -4.81 0.62
CA PHE A 165 13.83 -4.40 -0.65
C PHE A 165 13.29 -5.16 -1.87
N PHE A 166 12.43 -6.16 -1.67
CA PHE A 166 11.85 -7.00 -2.72
C PHE A 166 10.32 -6.96 -2.75
N MET A 167 9.70 -6.07 -1.97
CA MET A 167 8.25 -6.05 -1.83
C MET A 167 7.51 -5.77 -3.14
N TYR A 168 8.02 -4.88 -4.00
CA TYR A 168 7.43 -4.64 -5.32
C TYR A 168 7.47 -5.90 -6.19
N SER A 169 8.59 -6.61 -6.22
CA SER A 169 8.71 -7.88 -6.92
C SER A 169 7.78 -8.95 -6.36
N ALA A 170 7.63 -9.01 -5.03
CA ALA A 170 6.69 -9.93 -4.38
C ALA A 170 5.24 -9.65 -4.77
N PHE A 171 4.84 -8.39 -4.94
CA PHE A 171 3.49 -8.01 -5.40
C PHE A 171 3.25 -8.45 -6.85
N ILE A 172 4.25 -8.29 -7.72
CA ILE A 172 4.19 -8.77 -9.11
C ILE A 172 4.03 -10.30 -9.14
N ILE A 173 4.87 -11.04 -8.39
CA ILE A 173 4.81 -12.51 -8.34
C ILE A 173 3.45 -12.99 -7.83
N GLN A 174 2.94 -12.41 -6.74
CA GLN A 174 1.63 -12.77 -6.21
C GLN A 174 0.49 -12.43 -7.18
N SER A 175 0.59 -11.28 -7.87
CA SER A 175 -0.35 -10.90 -8.92
C SER A 175 -0.39 -11.95 -10.04
N TYR A 176 0.77 -12.36 -10.56
CA TYR A 176 0.86 -13.38 -11.61
C TYR A 176 0.30 -14.74 -11.15
N ASN A 177 0.70 -15.19 -9.97
CA ASN A 177 0.16 -16.42 -9.37
C ASN A 177 -1.36 -16.38 -9.25
N PHE A 178 -1.91 -15.25 -8.81
CA PHE A 178 -3.35 -15.08 -8.65
C PHE A 178 -4.09 -15.12 -9.98
N VAL A 179 -3.67 -14.32 -10.99
CA VAL A 179 -4.37 -14.26 -12.28
C VAL A 179 -4.27 -15.58 -13.05
N ILE A 180 -3.15 -16.31 -12.95
CA ILE A 180 -2.98 -17.64 -13.56
C ILE A 180 -3.90 -18.65 -12.89
N LYS A 181 -3.86 -18.74 -11.55
CA LYS A 181 -4.70 -19.69 -10.78
C LYS A 181 -6.19 -19.44 -10.99
N ARG A 182 -6.59 -18.18 -11.12
CA ARG A 182 -7.98 -17.75 -11.35
C ARG A 182 -8.37 -17.68 -12.83
N LYS A 183 -7.44 -17.96 -13.76
CA LYS A 183 -7.64 -17.91 -15.22
C LYS A 183 -8.13 -16.53 -15.73
N LEU A 184 -7.63 -15.44 -15.14
CA LEU A 184 -7.95 -14.07 -15.51
C LEU A 184 -7.09 -13.60 -16.70
N TRP A 185 -7.29 -14.23 -17.87
CA TRP A 185 -6.39 -14.08 -19.02
C TRP A 185 -6.30 -12.65 -19.59
N GLY A 186 -7.38 -11.87 -19.52
CA GLY A 186 -7.36 -10.48 -19.98
C GLY A 186 -6.44 -9.61 -19.12
N GLU A 187 -6.50 -9.77 -17.80
CA GLU A 187 -5.63 -9.04 -16.87
C GLU A 187 -4.19 -9.55 -16.95
N PHE A 188 -4.00 -10.87 -17.07
CA PHE A 188 -2.69 -11.47 -17.32
C PHE A 188 -2.02 -10.90 -18.59
N ALA A 189 -2.77 -10.79 -19.70
CA ALA A 189 -2.25 -10.20 -20.94
C ALA A 189 -1.85 -8.72 -20.74
N LEU A 190 -2.67 -7.93 -20.04
CA LEU A 190 -2.33 -6.53 -19.73
C LEU A 190 -1.08 -6.43 -18.84
N MET A 191 -0.90 -7.33 -17.88
CA MET A 191 0.30 -7.36 -17.05
C MET A 191 1.54 -7.72 -17.86
N LEU A 192 1.44 -8.70 -18.78
CA LEU A 192 2.55 -9.04 -19.67
C LEU A 192 2.96 -7.88 -20.56
N MET A 193 2.02 -7.02 -20.98
CA MET A 193 2.30 -5.82 -21.78
C MET A 193 3.18 -4.80 -21.06
N HIS A 194 3.23 -4.81 -19.72
CA HIS A 194 4.20 -3.97 -18.98
C HIS A 194 5.64 -4.22 -19.44
N ILE A 195 6.00 -5.48 -19.70
CA ILE A 195 7.37 -5.87 -20.04
C ILE A 195 7.84 -5.17 -21.31
N PRO A 196 7.21 -5.33 -22.50
CA PRO A 196 7.66 -4.64 -23.70
C PRO A 196 7.46 -3.12 -23.62
N LEU A 197 6.38 -2.63 -22.99
CA LEU A 197 6.08 -1.19 -22.96
C LEU A 197 7.07 -0.41 -22.10
N ILE A 198 7.42 -0.92 -20.92
CA ILE A 198 8.31 -0.23 -19.98
C ILE A 198 9.74 -0.72 -20.16
N TRP A 199 10.00 -1.99 -19.83
CA TRP A 199 11.35 -2.52 -19.79
C TRP A 199 11.92 -2.79 -21.18
N GLY A 200 11.12 -3.30 -22.12
CA GLY A 200 11.52 -3.51 -23.50
C GLY A 200 11.98 -2.20 -24.14
N SER A 201 11.19 -1.14 -24.01
CA SER A 201 11.55 0.20 -24.46
C SER A 201 12.85 0.71 -23.81
N ILE A 202 13.01 0.58 -22.49
CA ILE A 202 14.22 1.04 -21.78
C ILE A 202 15.46 0.26 -22.24
N PHE A 203 15.41 -1.07 -22.23
CA PHE A 203 16.56 -1.91 -22.59
C PHE A 203 16.88 -1.89 -24.09
N TYR A 204 15.91 -1.53 -24.93
CA TYR A 204 16.14 -1.33 -26.35
C TYR A 204 16.87 0.00 -26.63
N SER A 205 16.53 1.06 -25.90
CA SER A 205 17.05 2.40 -26.17
C SER A 205 18.31 2.79 -25.38
N LEU A 206 18.52 2.21 -24.20
CA LEU A 206 19.68 2.53 -23.35
C LEU A 206 20.80 1.49 -23.50
N PRO A 207 22.07 1.91 -23.31
CA PRO A 207 23.14 0.97 -23.01
C PRO A 207 22.78 0.08 -21.82
N LEU A 208 23.21 -1.19 -21.85
CA LEU A 208 22.83 -2.18 -20.84
C LEU A 208 23.16 -1.71 -19.41
N SER A 209 24.30 -1.06 -19.20
CA SER A 209 24.70 -0.53 -17.89
C SER A 209 23.75 0.54 -17.36
N ASP A 210 23.32 1.47 -18.22
CA ASP A 210 22.38 2.54 -17.86
C ASP A 210 20.98 1.97 -17.56
N ALA A 211 20.50 1.03 -18.38
CA ALA A 211 19.24 0.34 -18.15
C ALA A 211 19.24 -0.41 -16.81
N LEU A 212 20.35 -1.08 -16.48
CA LEU A 212 20.52 -1.77 -15.19
C LEU A 212 20.58 -0.80 -14.01
N ILE A 213 21.28 0.33 -14.13
CA ILE A 213 21.30 1.38 -13.09
C ILE A 213 19.88 1.86 -12.81
N LEU A 214 19.11 2.19 -13.85
CA LEU A 214 17.72 2.62 -13.72
C LEU A 214 16.87 1.53 -13.05
N LEU A 215 16.95 0.28 -13.53
CA LEU A 215 16.21 -0.88 -13.00
C LEU A 215 16.50 -1.10 -11.51
N VAL A 216 17.77 -1.14 -11.13
CA VAL A 216 18.19 -1.37 -9.74
C VAL A 216 17.76 -0.21 -8.85
N THR A 217 17.99 1.04 -9.29
CA THR A 217 17.58 2.23 -8.56
C THR A 217 16.08 2.23 -8.28
N LEU A 218 15.27 1.94 -9.30
CA LEU A 218 13.82 1.86 -9.15
C LEU A 218 13.43 0.78 -8.14
N ASN A 219 13.85 -0.47 -8.34
CA ASN A 219 13.39 -1.59 -7.52
C ASN A 219 13.86 -1.50 -6.05
N PHE A 220 15.12 -1.12 -5.82
CA PHE A 220 15.70 -1.06 -4.48
C PHE A 220 15.19 0.12 -3.65
N ILE A 221 14.64 1.17 -4.28
CA ILE A 221 14.09 2.33 -3.54
C ILE A 221 12.56 2.26 -3.47
N LEU A 222 11.89 1.81 -4.53
CA LEU A 222 10.43 1.65 -4.54
C LEU A 222 9.98 0.63 -3.49
N SER A 223 10.63 -0.54 -3.43
CA SER A 223 10.22 -1.61 -2.51
C SER A 223 10.21 -1.19 -1.04
N PRO A 224 11.28 -0.62 -0.46
CA PRO A 224 11.25 -0.16 0.92
C PRO A 224 10.30 1.02 1.13
N TRP A 225 10.14 1.92 0.16
CA TRP A 225 9.13 2.99 0.28
C TRP A 225 7.72 2.40 0.38
N LEU A 226 7.37 1.47 -0.50
CA LEU A 226 6.09 0.76 -0.40
C LEU A 226 5.98 0.05 0.96
N ALA A 227 7.03 -0.63 1.42
CA ALA A 227 7.02 -1.35 2.68
C ALA A 227 6.70 -0.43 3.85
N PHE A 228 7.34 0.73 3.90
CA PHE A 228 7.06 1.76 4.89
C PHE A 228 5.58 2.13 4.89
N GLY A 229 4.99 2.31 3.71
CA GLY A 229 3.58 2.68 3.57
C GLY A 229 2.57 1.64 4.05
N PHE A 230 2.92 0.34 4.07
CA PHE A 230 1.99 -0.74 4.41
C PHE A 230 2.23 -1.36 5.79
N ILE A 231 3.48 -1.66 6.17
CA ILE A 231 3.74 -2.49 7.35
C ILE A 231 3.57 -1.74 8.67
N THR A 232 3.97 -0.46 8.73
CA THR A 232 4.00 0.33 9.98
C THR A 232 2.62 0.67 10.51
N ASN A 233 1.60 0.37 9.73
CA ASN A 233 0.24 0.77 9.99
C ASN A 233 -0.57 -0.29 10.72
N HIS A 234 -0.09 -1.54 10.78
CA HIS A 234 -0.81 -2.63 11.44
C HIS A 234 0.10 -3.76 11.96
N LEU A 235 1.31 -3.97 11.41
CA LEU A 235 2.20 -4.99 11.96
C LEU A 235 2.66 -4.64 13.38
N GLY A 236 2.62 -5.63 14.26
CA GLY A 236 2.87 -5.47 15.70
C GLY A 236 1.74 -4.76 16.45
N CYS A 237 0.56 -4.58 15.84
CA CYS A 237 -0.66 -4.21 16.58
C CYS A 237 -1.24 -5.47 17.22
N GLU A 238 -2.36 -5.33 17.93
CA GLU A 238 -3.07 -6.51 18.44
C GLU A 238 -3.48 -7.43 17.29
N VAL A 239 -3.46 -8.73 17.57
CA VAL A 239 -3.82 -9.80 16.65
C VAL A 239 -4.79 -10.71 17.37
N PHE A 240 -5.88 -11.07 16.68
CA PHE A 240 -6.95 -11.87 17.24
C PHE A 240 -7.19 -13.12 16.41
N ASP A 241 -7.64 -14.18 17.04
CA ASP A 241 -8.27 -15.27 16.30
C ASP A 241 -9.68 -14.87 15.83
N TYR A 242 -10.25 -15.65 14.92
CA TYR A 242 -11.57 -15.36 14.35
C TYR A 242 -12.71 -15.36 15.39
N GLU A 243 -12.62 -16.18 16.44
CA GLU A 243 -13.66 -16.24 17.48
C GLU A 243 -13.57 -15.06 18.46
N GLU A 244 -12.37 -14.59 18.75
CA GLU A 244 -12.12 -13.36 19.50
C GLU A 244 -12.55 -12.13 18.72
N GLY A 245 -12.15 -12.02 17.45
CA GLY A 245 -12.50 -10.88 16.60
C GLY A 245 -13.99 -10.65 16.45
N LYS A 246 -14.80 -11.73 16.41
CA LYS A 246 -16.27 -11.66 16.35
C LYS A 246 -16.94 -11.06 17.59
N LYS A 247 -16.23 -10.95 18.71
CA LYS A 247 -16.76 -10.36 19.96
C LYS A 247 -16.71 -8.83 19.93
N PHE A 248 -15.89 -8.25 19.06
CA PHE A 248 -15.72 -6.81 18.94
C PHE A 248 -16.69 -6.21 17.92
N SER A 249 -17.06 -4.95 18.11
CA SER A 249 -17.68 -4.17 17.04
C SER A 249 -16.70 -4.03 15.87
N TRP A 250 -17.21 -3.78 14.67
CA TRP A 250 -16.33 -3.60 13.50
C TRP A 250 -15.35 -2.45 13.70
N MET A 251 -15.80 -1.31 14.25
CA MET A 251 -14.94 -0.16 14.52
C MET A 251 -13.88 -0.48 15.58
N GLU A 252 -14.26 -1.16 16.66
CA GLU A 252 -13.31 -1.59 17.68
C GLU A 252 -12.23 -2.48 17.08
N LEU A 253 -12.61 -3.48 16.28
CA LEU A 253 -11.65 -4.36 15.63
C LEU A 253 -10.63 -3.55 14.80
N GLN A 254 -11.11 -2.65 13.93
CA GLN A 254 -10.21 -1.83 13.09
C GLN A 254 -9.30 -0.92 13.92
N MET A 255 -9.81 -0.32 15.01
CA MET A 255 -9.01 0.58 15.87
C MET A 255 -7.94 -0.15 16.68
N ARG A 256 -8.16 -1.43 17.00
CA ARG A 256 -7.24 -2.26 17.79
C ARG A 256 -6.16 -2.93 16.93
N THR A 257 -6.52 -3.33 15.72
CA THR A 257 -5.63 -4.06 14.81
C THR A 257 -4.82 -3.15 13.89
N SER A 258 -5.07 -1.84 13.89
CA SER A 258 -4.32 -0.86 13.13
C SER A 258 -3.86 0.32 13.99
N ARG A 259 -2.93 1.13 13.47
CA ARG A 259 -2.41 2.34 14.11
C ARG A 259 -2.28 3.46 13.09
N SER A 260 -2.51 4.69 13.53
CA SER A 260 -2.20 5.87 12.72
C SER A 260 -0.86 6.49 13.11
N LEU A 261 -0.19 7.15 12.17
CA LEU A 261 1.13 7.75 12.35
C LEU A 261 1.05 9.27 12.22
N LYS A 262 1.56 9.95 13.25
CA LYS A 262 1.73 11.40 13.28
C LYS A 262 3.03 11.83 12.59
N GLY A 263 3.07 13.08 12.14
CA GLY A 263 4.23 13.66 11.45
C GLY A 263 3.91 14.73 10.42
N GLY A 264 2.65 15.19 10.39
CA GLY A 264 2.22 16.30 9.55
C GLY A 264 2.22 15.98 8.05
N PHE A 265 2.28 17.03 7.24
CA PHE A 265 2.12 16.96 5.79
C PHE A 265 3.17 16.07 5.10
N LEU A 266 4.44 16.12 5.52
CA LEU A 266 5.51 15.37 4.87
C LEU A 266 5.34 13.87 5.06
N VAL A 267 5.03 13.41 6.29
CA VAL A 267 4.72 11.99 6.56
C VAL A 267 3.47 11.58 5.79
N HIS A 268 2.42 12.41 5.80
CA HIS A 268 1.20 12.10 5.06
C HIS A 268 1.43 11.97 3.56
N TRP A 269 2.27 12.83 2.96
CA TRP A 269 2.62 12.74 1.55
C TRP A 269 3.47 11.50 1.24
N LEU A 270 4.49 11.22 2.06
CA LEU A 270 5.39 10.08 1.87
C LEU A 270 4.64 8.75 1.96
N TYR A 271 3.75 8.62 2.94
CA TYR A 271 2.91 7.43 3.11
C TYR A 271 1.70 7.41 2.16
N GLY A 272 1.55 8.46 1.36
CA GLY A 272 0.38 8.65 0.52
C GLY A 272 -0.91 8.56 1.31
N GLY A 273 -0.99 9.04 2.55
CA GLY A 273 -2.20 8.97 3.37
C GLY A 273 -2.50 7.61 4.00
N LEU A 274 -1.68 6.59 3.77
CA LEU A 274 -1.80 5.32 4.52
C LEU A 274 -1.32 5.48 5.97
N ASN A 275 -0.58 6.55 6.29
CA ASN A 275 -0.25 6.88 7.67
C ASN A 275 -1.49 7.04 8.56
N THR A 276 -2.68 7.34 8.01
CA THR A 276 -3.95 7.40 8.76
C THR A 276 -4.71 6.08 8.59
N GLN A 277 -4.12 4.97 9.04
CA GLN A 277 -4.63 3.63 8.75
C GLN A 277 -5.97 3.34 9.43
N ILE A 278 -6.13 3.79 10.68
CA ILE A 278 -7.41 3.61 11.40
C ILE A 278 -8.52 4.23 10.56
N GLU A 279 -8.32 5.47 10.09
CA GLU A 279 -9.28 6.20 9.28
C GLU A 279 -9.48 5.57 7.91
N HIS A 280 -8.40 5.06 7.31
CA HIS A 280 -8.44 4.35 6.03
C HIS A 280 -9.26 3.05 6.14
N HIS A 281 -9.19 2.34 7.26
CA HIS A 281 -10.02 1.16 7.52
C HIS A 281 -11.47 1.51 7.87
N LEU A 282 -11.69 2.56 8.66
CA LEU A 282 -13.02 3.03 9.03
C LEU A 282 -13.76 3.68 7.84
N PHE A 283 -13.02 4.35 6.96
CA PHE A 283 -13.55 5.11 5.84
C PHE A 283 -12.74 4.87 4.57
N PRO A 284 -12.68 3.63 4.03
CA PRO A 284 -11.87 3.31 2.85
C PRO A 284 -12.25 4.15 1.64
N ARG A 285 -13.50 4.62 1.61
CA ARG A 285 -14.05 5.44 0.54
C ARG A 285 -13.81 6.95 0.72
N ALA A 286 -13.17 7.39 1.80
CA ALA A 286 -12.73 8.77 1.94
C ALA A 286 -11.50 8.99 1.03
N PRO A 287 -11.47 10.01 0.17
CA PRO A 287 -10.27 10.33 -0.60
C PRO A 287 -9.07 10.57 0.31
N ARG A 288 -7.88 10.04 -0.04
CA ARG A 288 -6.70 10.08 0.85
C ARG A 288 -6.32 11.48 1.36
N PHE A 289 -6.51 12.52 0.55
CA PHE A 289 -6.23 13.90 0.95
C PHE A 289 -7.23 14.51 1.94
N ASN A 290 -8.36 13.85 2.20
CA ASN A 290 -9.27 14.17 3.28
C ASN A 290 -8.92 13.43 4.58
N LEU A 291 -8.07 12.39 4.53
CA LEU A 291 -7.89 11.49 5.67
C LEU A 291 -7.29 12.18 6.91
N LEU A 292 -6.47 13.22 6.78
CA LEU A 292 -6.03 14.00 7.95
C LEU A 292 -7.20 14.67 8.67
N LYS A 293 -8.19 15.17 7.92
CA LYS A 293 -9.41 15.75 8.52
C LYS A 293 -10.27 14.67 9.19
N VAL A 294 -10.38 13.50 8.54
CA VAL A 294 -11.06 12.34 9.11
C VAL A 294 -10.34 11.85 10.37
N GLN A 295 -9.02 11.95 10.41
CA GLN A 295 -8.18 11.59 11.55
C GLN A 295 -8.48 12.47 12.75
N ASP A 296 -8.55 13.79 12.54
CA ASP A 296 -8.91 14.73 13.59
C ASP A 296 -10.30 14.43 14.16
N MET A 297 -11.29 14.18 13.31
CA MET A 297 -12.64 13.79 13.75
C MET A 297 -12.64 12.46 14.51
N THR A 298 -11.91 11.46 14.02
CA THR A 298 -11.81 10.14 14.65
C THR A 298 -11.13 10.22 16.02
N ARG A 299 -10.10 11.06 16.17
CA ARG A 299 -9.41 11.30 17.44
C ARG A 299 -10.31 11.98 18.46
N GLU A 300 -11.06 13.00 18.06
CA GLU A 300 -12.01 13.69 18.95
C GLU A 300 -13.18 12.78 19.34
N PHE A 301 -13.67 11.97 18.40
CA PHE A 301 -14.69 10.96 18.68
C PHE A 301 -14.20 9.91 19.68
N ALA A 302 -12.98 9.40 19.49
CA ALA A 302 -12.38 8.46 20.42
C ALA A 302 -12.26 9.04 21.84
N LYS A 303 -11.85 10.31 21.97
CA LYS A 303 -11.84 11.01 23.27
C LYS A 303 -13.24 11.13 23.88
N LYS A 304 -14.24 11.55 23.08
CA LYS A 304 -15.64 11.74 23.52
C LYS A 304 -16.24 10.45 24.07
N HIS A 305 -15.93 9.30 23.46
CA HIS A 305 -16.47 7.99 23.83
C HIS A 305 -15.51 7.12 24.66
N ASN A 306 -14.40 7.71 25.14
CA ASN A 306 -13.38 7.01 25.94
C ASN A 306 -12.84 5.73 25.25
N LEU A 307 -12.61 5.81 23.93
CA LEU A 307 -12.02 4.75 23.12
C LEU A 307 -10.50 4.93 23.03
N THR A 308 -9.74 3.84 23.10
CA THR A 308 -8.30 3.89 22.81
C THR A 308 -8.07 4.19 21.33
N TYR A 309 -7.41 5.31 21.04
CA TYR A 309 -6.94 5.67 19.71
C TYR A 309 -5.43 5.45 19.63
N PHE A 310 -4.98 4.47 18.85
CA PHE A 310 -3.56 4.16 18.75
C PHE A 310 -2.86 5.01 17.69
N GLU A 311 -2.12 6.01 18.16
CA GLU A 311 -1.32 6.91 17.32
C GLU A 311 0.13 6.98 17.78
N THR A 312 1.08 6.90 16.83
CA THR A 312 2.51 6.87 17.14
C THR A 312 3.34 7.59 16.07
N THR A 313 4.67 7.70 16.22
CA THR A 313 5.54 8.21 15.14
C THR A 313 5.99 7.06 14.23
N PRO A 314 6.41 7.34 12.97
CA PRO A 314 7.01 6.32 12.11
C PRO A 314 8.17 5.57 12.79
N ILE A 315 9.03 6.29 13.51
CA ILE A 315 10.18 5.71 14.22
C ILE A 315 9.72 4.72 15.29
N ASP A 316 8.75 5.13 16.12
CA ASP A 316 8.21 4.28 17.17
C ASP A 316 7.50 3.05 16.59
N ALA A 317 6.82 3.17 15.44
CA ALA A 317 6.23 2.03 14.74
C ALA A 317 7.31 1.01 14.31
N TYR A 318 8.47 1.46 13.82
CA TYR A 318 9.59 0.56 13.52
C TYR A 318 10.17 -0.11 14.76
N ILE A 319 10.23 0.60 15.90
CA ILE A 319 10.66 0.03 17.18
C ILE A 319 9.68 -1.07 17.60
N GLN A 320 8.38 -0.80 17.53
CA GLN A 320 7.32 -1.75 17.88
C GLN A 320 7.32 -3.00 16.99
N ILE A 321 7.55 -2.85 15.67
CA ILE A 321 7.74 -3.99 14.76
C ILE A 321 8.97 -4.79 15.16
N ASN A 322 10.09 -4.13 15.49
CA ASN A 322 11.30 -4.83 15.91
C ASN A 322 11.13 -5.53 17.27
N GLU A 323 10.31 -4.99 18.18
CA GLU A 323 9.94 -5.63 19.43
C GLU A 323 9.10 -6.89 19.19
N ALA A 324 8.08 -6.81 18.34
CA ALA A 324 7.32 -8.00 17.93
C ALA A 324 8.23 -9.08 17.30
N LEU A 325 9.19 -8.69 16.46
CA LEU A 325 10.19 -9.60 15.93
C LEU A 325 11.11 -10.20 17.01
N LYS A 326 11.37 -9.52 18.13
CA LYS A 326 12.17 -10.12 19.22
C LYS A 326 11.43 -11.26 19.92
N GLU A 327 10.11 -11.16 20.01
CA GLU A 327 9.24 -12.16 20.64
C GLU A 327 9.08 -13.45 19.82
N TYR A 328 9.28 -13.39 18.50
CA TYR A 328 9.41 -14.53 17.59
C TYR A 328 10.68 -15.36 17.84
#